data_AF-A0A9X4CHR1-F1
#
_entry.id   AF-A0A9X4CHR1-F1
#
_cell.length_a   1.000
_cell.length_b   1.000
_cell.length_c   1.000
_cell.angle_alpha   90.00
_cell.angle_beta   90.00
_cell.angle_gamma   90.00
#
_symmetry.space_group_name_H-M   'P 1'
#
loop_
_entity.id
_entity.type
_entity.pdbx_description
1 polymer ?
#
loop_
_entity_poly.entity_id
_entity_poly.type
_entity_poly.pdbx_seq_one_letter_code
_entity_poly.pdbx_strand_id
1 'polypeptide(L)' 'MSLDRNAEVQHLAEADRHVAVAERSIGHQLIEIERLREGGHNTELAEQMLETFRRTLQEMQEYRKHIIRTIEGIDAGEL' A
#
# COMPACT_ATOMS: atom_id res chain seq x y z
N MET A 1 -9.43 -8.52 -25.38
CA MET A 1 -8.66 -9.53 -24.61
C MET A 1 -9.55 -9.96 -23.47
N SER A 2 -9.77 -11.25 -23.28
CA SER A 2 -10.44 -11.73 -22.06
C SER A 2 -9.51 -11.47 -20.88
N LEU A 3 -10.03 -10.89 -19.81
CA LEU A 3 -9.29 -10.72 -18.56
C LEU A 3 -8.92 -12.11 -18.03
N ASP A 4 -7.63 -12.34 -17.77
CA ASP A 4 -7.16 -13.62 -17.24
C ASP A 4 -7.21 -13.60 -15.71
N ARG A 5 -8.17 -14.34 -15.16
CA ARG A 5 -8.32 -14.52 -13.71
C ARG A 5 -7.00 -14.90 -13.02
N ASN A 6 -6.18 -15.75 -13.64
CA ASN A 6 -4.93 -16.20 -13.03
C ASN A 6 -3.92 -15.06 -12.94
N ALA A 7 -3.84 -14.23 -13.98
CA ALA A 7 -3.02 -13.02 -13.96
C ALA A 7 -3.47 -12.04 -12.86
N GLU A 8 -4.79 -11.82 -12.71
CA GLU A 8 -5.31 -10.95 -11.65
C GLU A 8 -4.99 -11.48 -10.23
N VAL A 9 -5.03 -12.80 -10.02
CA VAL A 9 -4.61 -13.40 -8.74
C VAL A 9 -3.11 -13.18 -8.48
N GLN A 10 -2.26 -13.24 -9.50
CA GLN A 10 -0.84 -12.91 -9.35
C GLN A 10 -0.63 -11.43 -9.02
N HIS A 11 -1.35 -10.53 -9.68
CA HIS A 11 -1.33 -9.11 -9.36
C HIS A 11 -1.83 -8.83 -7.95
N LEU A 12 -2.83 -9.57 -7.46
CA LEU A 12 -3.30 -9.45 -6.09
C LEU A 12 -2.22 -9.83 -5.08
N ALA A 13 -1.54 -10.95 -5.30
CA ALA A 13 -0.44 -11.39 -4.43
C ALA A 13 0.72 -10.39 -4.41
N GLU A 14 1.03 -9.76 -5.54
CA GLU A 14 2.00 -8.68 -5.62
C GLU A 14 1.54 -7.43 -4.86
N ALA A 15 0.28 -7.00 -5.06
CA ALA A 15 -0.29 -5.85 -4.36
C ALA A 15 -0.31 -6.06 -2.84
N ASP A 16 -0.67 -7.25 -2.36
CA ASP A 16 -0.61 -7.64 -0.95
C ASP A 16 0.81 -7.49 -0.39
N ARG A 17 1.82 -7.92 -1.14
CA ARG A 17 3.23 -7.80 -0.73
C ARG A 17 3.64 -6.33 -0.62
N HIS A 18 3.30 -5.50 -1.60
CA HIS A 18 3.63 -4.07 -1.60
C HIS A 18 2.97 -3.32 -0.45
N VAL A 19 1.68 -3.59 -0.19
CA VAL A 19 0.95 -3.04 0.97
C VAL A 19 1.66 -3.41 2.28
N ALA A 20 1.98 -4.70 2.47
CA ALA A 20 2.66 -5.15 3.69
C ALA A 20 4.06 -4.55 3.87
N VAL A 21 4.80 -4.31 2.78
CA VAL A 21 6.09 -3.61 2.83
C VAL A 21 5.90 -2.15 3.22
N ALA A 22 4.95 -1.44 2.60
CA ALA A 22 4.67 -0.05 2.89
C ALA A 22 4.21 0.16 4.34
N GLU A 23 3.32 -0.69 4.87
CA GLU A 23 2.87 -0.65 6.26
C GLU A 23 4.02 -0.81 7.24
N ARG A 24 4.93 -1.78 7.01
CA ARG A 24 6.13 -1.96 7.84
C ARG A 24 7.05 -0.73 7.80
N SER A 25 7.29 -0.19 6.61
CA SER A 25 8.13 1.00 6.43
C SER A 25 7.56 2.23 7.15
N ILE A 26 6.24 2.44 7.07
CA ILE A 26 5.54 3.50 7.80
C ILE A 26 5.67 3.29 9.31
N GLY A 27 5.52 2.06 9.79
CA GLY A 27 5.71 1.72 11.20
C GLY A 27 7.13 2.04 11.69
N HIS A 28 8.17 1.69 10.93
CA HIS A 28 9.55 2.04 11.25
C HIS A 28 9.78 3.57 11.23
N GLN A 29 9.25 4.26 10.22
CA GLN A 29 9.40 5.71 10.10
C GLN A 29 8.76 6.45 11.29
N LEU A 30 7.61 5.97 11.78
CA LEU A 30 6.97 6.51 12.98
C LEU A 30 7.87 6.39 14.22
N ILE A 31 8.49 5.24 14.43
CA ILE A 31 9.40 5.01 15.56
C ILE A 31 10.62 5.94 15.47
N GLU A 32 11.22 6.08 14.28
CA GLU A 32 12.38 6.95 14.09
C GLU A 32 12.03 8.43 14.25
N ILE A 33 10.86 8.87 13.79
CA ILE A 33 10.38 10.25 14.00
C ILE A 33 10.21 10.54 15.50
N GLU A 34 9.62 9.61 16.25
CA GLU A 34 9.47 9.79 17.70
C GLU A 34 10.84 9.89 18.39
N ARG A 35 11.77 9.00 18.03
CA ARG A 35 13.14 9.03 18.55
C ARG A 35 13.85 10.36 18.26
N LEU A 36 13.69 10.89 17.05
CA LEU A 36 14.27 12.18 16.66
C LEU A 36 13.64 13.33 17.45
N ARG A 37 12.32 13.29 17.66
CA ARG A 37 11.58 14.28 18.44
C ARG A 37 12.02 14.30 19.90
N GLU A 38 12.13 13.14 20.53
CA GLU A 38 12.64 13.00 21.91
C GLU A 38 14.09 13.49 22.05
N GLY A 39 14.91 13.32 21.00
CA GLY A 39 16.26 13.85 20.92
C GLY A 39 16.35 15.36 20.67
N GLY A 40 15.23 16.07 20.52
CA GLY A 40 15.18 17.51 20.24
C GLY A 40 15.58 17.88 18.80
N HIS A 41 15.57 16.92 17.87
CA HIS A 41 15.83 17.17 16.46
C HIS A 41 14.59 17.74 15.75
N ASN A 42 14.81 18.53 14.69
CA ASN A 42 13.71 18.97 13.82
C ASN A 42 13.19 17.78 13.00
N THR A 43 11.91 17.44 13.16
CA THR A 43 11.24 16.32 12.49
C THR A 43 10.34 16.72 11.33
N GLU A 44 10.22 18.01 11.00
CA GLU A 44 9.22 18.52 10.03
C GLU A 44 9.31 17.82 8.67
N LEU A 45 10.52 17.69 8.11
CA LEU A 45 10.72 17.01 6.82
C LEU A 45 10.38 15.52 6.90
N ALA A 46 10.73 14.86 8.01
CA ALA A 46 10.46 13.44 8.20
C ALA A 46 8.95 13.16 8.32
N GLU A 47 8.21 14.07 8.96
CA GLU A 47 6.75 14.03 9.07
C GLU A 47 6.07 14.28 7.71
N GLN A 48 6.56 15.24 6.92
CA GLN A 48 6.07 15.45 5.55
C GLN A 48 6.28 14.22 4.66
N MET A 49 7.46 13.58 4.76
CA MET A 49 7.75 12.35 4.03
C MET A 49 6.87 11.19 4.48
N LEU A 50 6.57 11.09 5.79
CA LEU A 50 5.63 10.11 6.32
C LEU A 50 4.23 10.28 5.74
N GLU A 51 3.76 11.52 5.57
CA GLU A 51 2.47 11.79 4.92
C GLU A 51 2.46 11.35 3.46
N THR A 52 3.56 11.53 2.73
CA THR A 52 3.71 11.00 1.37
C THR A 52 3.59 9.47 1.37
N PHE A 53 4.30 8.77 2.28
CA PHE A 53 4.20 7.31 2.36
C PHE A 53 2.80 6.83 2.70
N ARG A 54 2.07 7.53 3.58
CA ARG A 54 0.67 7.22 3.90
C ARG A 54 -0.24 7.34 2.68
N ARG A 55 -0.08 8.40 1.88
CA ARG A 55 -0.83 8.57 0.63
C ARG A 55 -0.52 7.46 -0.37
N THR A 56 0.75 7.11 -0.53
CA THR A 56 1.16 6.00 -1.40
C THR A 56 0.58 4.66 -0.93
N LEU A 57 0.57 4.39 0.38
CA LEU A 57 -0.07 3.19 0.93
C LEU A 57 -1.57 3.18 0.61
N GLN A 58 -2.25 4.31 0.74
CA GLN A 58 -3.67 4.41 0.38
C GLN A 58 -3.91 4.08 -1.09
N GLU A 59 -3.09 4.60 -2.00
CA GLU A 59 -3.18 4.28 -3.44
C GLU A 59 -2.96 2.79 -3.70
N MET A 60 -1.99 2.16 -3.04
CA MET A 60 -1.74 0.72 -3.12
C MET A 60 -2.94 -0.10 -2.63
N GLN A 61 -3.58 0.33 -1.53
CA GLN A 61 -4.78 -0.32 -1.00
C GLN A 61 -5.99 -0.17 -1.94
N GLU A 62 -6.15 0.97 -2.59
CA GLU A 62 -7.19 1.15 -3.61
C GLU A 62 -6.94 0.31 -4.85
N TYR A 63 -5.69 0.21 -5.31
CA TYR A 63 -5.34 -0.68 -6.41
C TYR A 63 -5.62 -2.15 -6.09
N ARG A 64 -5.27 -2.60 -4.87
CA ARG A 64 -5.61 -3.93 -4.36
C ARG A 64 -7.12 -4.18 -4.38
N LYS A 65 -7.94 -3.22 -3.92
CA LYS A 65 -9.41 -3.33 -3.97
C LYS A 65 -9.93 -3.43 -5.40
N HIS A 66 -9.31 -2.70 -6.33
CA HIS A 66 -9.67 -2.78 -7.75
C HIS A 66 -9.43 -4.18 -8.32
N ILE A 67 -8.27 -4.78 -8.07
CA ILE A 67 -7.96 -6.16 -8.50
C ILE A 67 -8.99 -7.15 -7.94
N ILE A 68 -9.33 -7.05 -6.65
CA ILE A 68 -10.33 -7.93 -6.03
C ILE A 68 -11.67 -7.83 -6.75
N ARG A 69 -12.16 -6.61 -7.01
CA ARG A 69 -13.42 -6.40 -7.76
C ARG A 69 -13.36 -6.98 -9.16
N THR A 70 -12.21 -6.87 -9.84
CA THR A 70 -12.00 -7.46 -11.17
C THR A 70 -12.09 -8.99 -11.10
N ILE A 71 -11.44 -9.63 -10.12
CA ILE A 71 -11.53 -11.09 -9.92
C ILE A 71 -12.98 -11.51 -9.64
N GLU A 72 -13.67 -10.79 -8.76
CA GLU A 72 -15.09 -11.04 -8.44
C GLU A 72 -15.98 -10.95 -9.68
N GLY A 73 -15.77 -9.94 -10.53
CA GLY A 73 -16.50 -9.79 -11.80
C GLY A 73 -16.23 -10.91 -12.80
N ILE A 74 -14.96 -11.38 -12.90
CA ILE A 74 -14.61 -12.54 -13.73
C ILE A 74 -15.28 -13.81 -13.19
N ASP A 75 -15.23 -14.02 -11.86
CA ASP A 75 -15.81 -15.21 -11.21
C ASP A 75 -17.34 -15.23 -11.32
N ALA A 76 -17.99 -14.07 -11.39
CA ALA A 76 -19.42 -13.92 -11.64
C ALA A 76 -19.81 -14.02 -13.13
N GLY A 77 -18.84 -14.02 -14.06
CA GLY A 77 -19.09 -13.98 -15.50
C GLY A 77 -19.60 -12.63 -16.01
N GLU A 78 -19.35 -11.56 -15.25
CA GLU A 78 -19.73 -10.17 -15.57
C GLU A 78 -18.66 -9.44 -16.40
N LEU A 79 -17.46 -10.04 -16.53
CA LEU A 79 -16.28 -9.53 -17.24
C LEU A 79 -15.66 -10.57 -18.19
#